data_AF-A0A7C6EP32-F1
#
_entry.id   AF-A0A7C6EP32-F1
#
_cell.length_a   1.000
_cell.length_b   1.000
_cell.length_c   1.000
_cell.angle_alpha   90.00
_cell.angle_beta   90.00
_cell.angle_gamma   90.00
#
_symmetry.space_group_name_H-M   'P 1'
#
loop_
_entity.id
_entity.type
_entity.pdbx_description
1 polymer ?
#
loop_
_entity_poly.entity_id
_entity_poly.type
_entity_poly.pdbx_seq_one_letter_code
_entity_poly.pdbx_strand_id
1 'polypeptide(L)'
;GETAELAKIEGAGIIKHIWITLSSEDPMVRRNAVLRMYWDGEKEPSVECPLGDFFGQGWGEKYNFVSLPLAASPREGNALNCFFPMPFSHGALISLENQSAMPIRAFYYYIDYEKHKSLPPDLGRFHAFWNRELTEPLPEGENEWSVLAEQKPNTDGGGNYLIADIVGEGQFVGVNYYVDNPSPIWYGEGDDMFFIDGEKWPPSLHGTGTEDFFSCSWSPVENYQHPFYGYARVSEGTGWLGRTHCYRFFFESPITFKKSLLATIEHGHNNCLTLDLVTVAYWYQKEPHKSFPKLRPKEERQNMPAIGPVDIHRWRDAWRREMGGGKLWGNEKKEEKK
;
A
#
# COMPACT_ATOMS: atom_id res chain seq x y z
N GLY A 1 -21.04 -12.16 -1.55
CA GLY A 1 -20.16 -12.84 -2.53
C GLY A 1 -20.75 -12.87 -3.92
N GLU A 2 -21.58 -11.90 -4.31
CA GLU A 2 -21.99 -11.74 -5.71
C GLU A 2 -20.88 -11.03 -6.48
N THR A 3 -20.65 -11.43 -7.73
CA THR A 3 -19.71 -10.77 -8.65
C THR A 3 -20.50 -10.15 -9.79
N ALA A 4 -20.29 -8.85 -10.01
CA ALA A 4 -20.83 -8.13 -11.16
C ALA A 4 -19.74 -7.94 -12.22
N GLU A 5 -20.04 -8.24 -13.48
CA GLU A 5 -19.24 -7.81 -14.62
C GLU A 5 -19.54 -6.33 -14.88
N LEU A 6 -18.58 -5.45 -14.61
CA LEU A 6 -18.73 -4.00 -14.83
C LEU A 6 -18.49 -3.64 -16.29
N ALA A 7 -17.54 -4.31 -16.96
CA ALA A 7 -17.34 -4.17 -18.40
C ALA A 7 -16.78 -5.45 -18.99
N LYS A 8 -17.30 -5.80 -20.18
CA LYS A 8 -16.75 -6.84 -21.05
C LYS A 8 -16.57 -6.23 -22.43
N ILE A 9 -15.32 -5.93 -22.78
CA ILE A 9 -14.96 -5.18 -23.98
C ILE A 9 -14.30 -6.15 -24.96
N GLU A 10 -14.70 -6.10 -26.23
CA GLU A 10 -14.11 -6.88 -27.31
C GLU A 10 -13.13 -6.04 -28.15
N GLY A 11 -12.17 -6.71 -28.78
CA GLY A 11 -11.18 -6.09 -29.67
C GLY A 11 -10.07 -5.33 -28.92
N ALA A 12 -9.44 -4.38 -29.62
CA ALA A 12 -8.33 -3.60 -29.08
C ALA A 12 -8.78 -2.22 -28.58
N GLY A 13 -8.21 -1.76 -27.48
CA GLY A 13 -8.54 -0.46 -26.90
C GLY A 13 -7.62 -0.05 -25.76
N ILE A 14 -7.83 1.17 -25.28
CA ILE A 14 -7.12 1.71 -24.11
C ILE A 14 -8.17 2.34 -23.21
N ILE A 15 -8.38 1.80 -22.00
CA ILE A 15 -9.17 2.48 -20.96
C ILE A 15 -8.38 3.72 -20.54
N LYS A 16 -9.05 4.87 -20.49
CA LYS A 16 -8.46 6.18 -20.19
C LYS A 16 -8.98 6.78 -18.90
N HIS A 17 -10.17 6.35 -18.46
CA HIS A 17 -10.78 6.84 -17.25
C HIS A 17 -11.73 5.80 -16.65
N ILE A 18 -11.63 5.60 -15.34
CA ILE A 18 -12.59 4.86 -14.55
C ILE A 18 -13.08 5.79 -13.44
N TRP A 19 -14.39 5.97 -13.36
CA TRP A 19 -15.04 6.63 -12.22
C TRP A 19 -15.94 5.64 -11.51
N ILE A 20 -15.93 5.60 -10.18
CA ILE A 20 -16.79 4.74 -9.36
C ILE A 20 -17.29 5.53 -8.14
N THR A 21 -18.57 5.35 -7.79
CA THR A 21 -19.08 5.66 -6.45
C THR A 21 -20.08 4.60 -6.01
N LEU A 22 -20.20 4.40 -4.70
CA LEU A 22 -21.06 3.36 -4.14
C LEU A 22 -21.67 3.77 -2.80
N SER A 23 -22.78 3.11 -2.46
CA SER A 23 -23.45 3.20 -1.17
C SER A 23 -23.63 1.82 -0.57
N SER A 24 -23.22 1.65 0.69
CA SER A 24 -23.42 0.45 1.49
C SER A 24 -23.46 0.81 2.97
N GLU A 25 -24.10 -0.04 3.77
CA GLU A 25 -24.10 0.07 5.23
C GLU A 25 -22.82 -0.52 5.85
N ASP A 26 -22.06 -1.31 5.10
CA ASP A 26 -20.77 -1.81 5.58
C ASP A 26 -19.70 -0.70 5.52
N PRO A 27 -19.17 -0.23 6.66
CA PRO A 27 -18.11 0.78 6.67
C PRO A 27 -16.83 0.27 6.00
N MET A 28 -16.61 -1.05 5.97
CA MET A 28 -15.47 -1.70 5.33
C MET A 28 -15.75 -2.09 3.88
N VAL A 29 -16.88 -1.67 3.28
CA VAL A 29 -17.25 -2.06 1.91
C VAL A 29 -16.14 -1.76 0.90
N ARG A 30 -15.36 -0.69 1.09
CA ARG A 30 -14.25 -0.36 0.20
C ARG A 30 -13.08 -1.34 0.29
N ARG A 31 -12.91 -2.01 1.43
CA ARG A 31 -11.93 -3.10 1.63
C ARG A 31 -12.52 -4.47 1.27
N ASN A 32 -13.85 -4.61 1.37
CA ASN A 32 -14.58 -5.86 1.18
C ASN A 32 -15.12 -6.05 -0.26
N ALA A 33 -15.21 -4.99 -1.05
CA ALA A 33 -15.46 -5.07 -2.48
C ALA A 33 -14.11 -5.25 -3.20
N VAL A 34 -13.97 -6.32 -3.99
CA VAL A 34 -12.73 -6.67 -4.68
C VAL A 34 -12.87 -6.37 -6.17
N LEU A 35 -11.99 -5.51 -6.67
CA LEU A 35 -11.89 -5.14 -8.07
C LEU A 35 -10.94 -6.10 -8.78
N ARG A 36 -11.37 -6.65 -9.91
CA ARG A 36 -10.53 -7.45 -10.79
C ARG A 36 -10.56 -6.96 -12.22
N MET A 37 -9.40 -6.98 -12.88
CA MET A 37 -9.28 -6.68 -14.30
C MET A 37 -8.46 -7.76 -14.99
N TYR A 38 -8.91 -8.17 -16.17
CA TYR A 38 -8.30 -9.20 -17.00
C TYR A 38 -8.12 -8.63 -18.41
N TRP A 39 -6.94 -8.85 -18.98
CA TRP A 39 -6.60 -8.38 -20.32
C TRP A 39 -6.50 -9.55 -21.28
N ASP A 40 -6.79 -9.32 -22.56
CA ASP A 40 -6.45 -10.22 -23.66
C ASP A 40 -6.95 -11.68 -23.53
N GLY A 41 -8.04 -11.89 -22.78
CA GLY A 41 -8.62 -13.21 -22.54
C GLY A 41 -7.87 -14.06 -21.51
N GLU A 42 -6.99 -13.45 -20.70
CA GLU A 42 -6.30 -14.12 -19.60
C GLU A 42 -7.27 -14.61 -18.52
N LYS A 43 -6.88 -15.71 -17.87
CA LYS A 43 -7.68 -16.33 -16.80
C LYS A 43 -7.33 -15.79 -15.42
N GLU A 44 -6.08 -15.39 -15.23
CA GLU A 44 -5.60 -14.78 -14.01
C GLU A 44 -5.77 -13.26 -14.13
N PRO A 45 -6.16 -12.55 -13.05
CA PRO A 45 -6.32 -11.11 -13.10
C PRO A 45 -4.96 -10.42 -13.05
N SER A 46 -4.75 -9.45 -13.95
CA SER A 46 -3.59 -8.55 -13.91
C SER A 46 -3.78 -7.44 -12.86
N VAL A 47 -5.02 -7.19 -12.43
CA VAL A 47 -5.37 -6.32 -11.30
C VAL A 47 -6.23 -7.11 -10.33
N GLU A 48 -5.80 -7.27 -9.07
CA GLU A 48 -6.63 -7.83 -8.00
C GLU A 48 -6.39 -7.03 -6.70
N CYS A 49 -7.35 -6.18 -6.33
CA CYS A 49 -7.22 -5.29 -5.19
C CYS A 49 -8.59 -5.06 -4.51
N PRO A 50 -8.62 -4.81 -3.18
CA PRO A 50 -9.74 -4.11 -2.58
C PRO A 50 -9.99 -2.76 -3.26
N LEU A 51 -11.26 -2.44 -3.51
CA LEU A 51 -11.67 -1.29 -4.31
C LEU A 51 -11.12 0.02 -3.75
N GLY A 52 -11.27 0.29 -2.45
CA GLY A 52 -10.79 1.53 -1.84
C GLY A 52 -9.28 1.70 -1.96
N ASP A 53 -8.54 0.67 -1.58
CA ASP A 53 -7.08 0.62 -1.61
C ASP A 53 -6.55 0.90 -3.01
N PHE A 54 -7.16 0.33 -4.06
CA PHE A 54 -6.78 0.63 -5.43
C PHE A 54 -6.88 2.13 -5.76
N PHE A 55 -7.86 2.84 -5.20
CA PHE A 55 -8.11 4.27 -5.45
C PHE A 55 -7.50 5.21 -4.41
N GLY A 56 -6.56 4.76 -3.58
CA GLY A 56 -5.96 5.64 -2.55
C GLY A 56 -6.85 5.85 -1.33
N GLN A 57 -7.67 4.86 -0.95
CA GLN A 57 -8.60 4.93 0.20
C GLN A 57 -8.45 3.69 1.10
N GLY A 58 -7.42 3.72 1.95
CA GLY A 58 -7.10 2.64 2.89
C GLY A 58 -8.13 2.43 4.01
N TRP A 59 -8.05 1.29 4.68
CA TRP A 59 -8.79 0.89 5.89
C TRP A 59 -10.31 0.91 5.82
N GLY A 60 -10.90 1.00 4.61
CA GLY A 60 -12.32 1.27 4.44
C GLY A 60 -12.71 2.73 4.68
N GLU A 61 -11.74 3.60 4.96
CA GLU A 61 -11.94 5.01 5.25
C GLU A 61 -12.32 5.81 3.99
N LYS A 62 -12.73 7.06 4.23
CA LYS A 62 -13.09 8.02 3.20
C LYS A 62 -12.45 9.37 3.50
N TYR A 63 -11.66 9.88 2.57
CA TYR A 63 -11.02 11.19 2.65
C TYR A 63 -10.75 11.71 1.25
N ASN A 64 -10.72 13.04 1.09
CA ASN A 64 -10.36 13.61 -0.21
C ASN A 64 -8.88 13.32 -0.51
N PHE A 65 -8.62 12.76 -1.69
CA PHE A 65 -7.30 12.43 -2.17
C PHE A 65 -7.19 12.90 -3.62
N VAL A 66 -6.10 13.61 -3.96
CA VAL A 66 -5.84 14.13 -5.29
C VAL A 66 -4.39 13.84 -5.66
N SER A 67 -4.22 13.05 -6.71
CA SER A 67 -2.96 12.85 -7.42
C SER A 67 -3.23 12.93 -8.93
N LEU A 68 -2.18 12.82 -9.76
CA LEU A 68 -2.34 12.81 -11.21
C LEU A 68 -3.13 11.58 -11.69
N PRO A 69 -2.82 10.32 -11.28
CA PRO A 69 -3.49 9.16 -11.83
C PRO A 69 -4.71 8.69 -11.03
N LEU A 70 -4.82 9.09 -9.77
CA LEU A 70 -5.87 8.64 -8.87
C LEU A 70 -6.43 9.81 -8.06
N ALA A 71 -7.75 9.84 -7.88
CA ALA A 71 -8.38 10.81 -6.99
C ALA A 71 -9.63 10.25 -6.31
N ALA A 72 -9.76 10.47 -5.00
CA ALA A 72 -11.00 10.37 -4.27
C ALA A 72 -11.57 11.79 -4.09
N SER A 73 -12.47 12.17 -5.00
CA SER A 73 -13.00 13.53 -5.15
C SER A 73 -14.17 13.85 -4.19
N PRO A 74 -14.59 15.14 -4.08
CA PRO A 74 -15.56 15.62 -3.10
C PRO A 74 -16.89 14.88 -2.94
N ARG A 75 -17.53 15.27 -1.84
CA ARG A 75 -18.29 14.45 -0.88
C ARG A 75 -17.38 13.43 -0.18
N GLU A 76 -16.46 13.92 0.66
CA GLU A 76 -15.65 13.12 1.59
C GLU A 76 -14.87 11.97 0.90
N GLY A 77 -14.37 12.15 -0.33
CA GLY A 77 -13.71 11.08 -1.07
C GLY A 77 -14.65 10.00 -1.63
N ASN A 78 -15.94 10.30 -1.86
CA ASN A 78 -16.89 9.32 -2.39
C ASN A 78 -16.77 9.06 -3.90
N ALA A 79 -16.19 9.97 -4.67
CA ALA A 79 -16.00 9.80 -6.11
C ALA A 79 -14.59 9.30 -6.43
N LEU A 80 -14.45 8.01 -6.73
CA LEU A 80 -13.19 7.35 -7.00
C LEU A 80 -12.86 7.47 -8.49
N ASN A 81 -11.72 8.06 -8.83
CA ASN A 81 -11.29 8.31 -10.20
C ASN A 81 -9.92 7.68 -10.46
N CYS A 82 -9.76 7.06 -11.63
CA CYS A 82 -8.51 6.51 -12.11
C CYS A 82 -8.27 6.94 -13.55
N PHE A 83 -7.08 7.46 -13.82
CA PHE A 83 -6.63 7.99 -15.10
C PHE A 83 -5.42 7.23 -15.67
N PHE A 84 -5.04 6.09 -15.05
CA PHE A 84 -4.04 5.20 -15.64
C PHE A 84 -4.54 4.70 -17.02
N PRO A 85 -3.73 4.82 -18.09
CA PRO A 85 -4.07 4.18 -19.35
C PRO A 85 -3.98 2.66 -19.20
N MET A 86 -4.99 1.90 -19.61
CA MET A 86 -4.97 0.43 -19.53
C MET A 86 -5.18 -0.16 -20.93
N PRO A 87 -4.10 -0.42 -21.68
CA PRO A 87 -4.18 -0.98 -23.02
C PRO A 87 -4.59 -2.46 -23.00
N PHE A 88 -5.33 -2.91 -24.00
CA PHE A 88 -5.67 -4.31 -24.27
C PHE A 88 -5.84 -4.53 -25.78
N SER A 89 -5.43 -5.69 -26.29
CA SER A 89 -5.46 -6.05 -27.71
C SER A 89 -6.58 -7.02 -28.09
N HIS A 90 -6.98 -7.92 -27.18
CA HIS A 90 -7.95 -8.99 -27.41
C HIS A 90 -9.06 -8.99 -26.36
N GLY A 91 -9.51 -7.79 -26.00
CA GLY A 91 -10.59 -7.54 -25.05
C GLY A 91 -10.13 -7.32 -23.61
N ALA A 92 -11.08 -6.87 -22.79
CA ALA A 92 -10.90 -6.60 -21.38
C ALA A 92 -12.14 -7.03 -20.60
N LEU A 93 -11.94 -7.58 -19.41
CA LEU A 93 -13.00 -7.88 -18.44
C LEU A 93 -12.69 -7.14 -17.15
N ILE A 94 -13.63 -6.33 -16.66
CA ILE A 94 -13.57 -5.68 -15.36
C ILE A 94 -14.74 -6.19 -14.52
N SER A 95 -14.44 -6.70 -13.33
CA SER A 95 -15.45 -7.21 -12.42
C SER A 95 -15.26 -6.70 -11.00
N LEU A 96 -16.36 -6.70 -10.25
CA LEU A 96 -16.37 -6.36 -8.82
C LEU A 96 -17.09 -7.45 -8.04
N GLU A 97 -16.42 -8.01 -7.04
CA GLU A 97 -17.00 -8.96 -6.11
C GLU A 97 -17.32 -8.28 -4.78
N ASN A 98 -18.58 -8.31 -4.34
CA ASN A 98 -18.94 -7.88 -2.99
C ASN A 98 -18.72 -9.03 -2.00
N GLN A 99 -17.62 -8.99 -1.23
CA GLN A 99 -17.35 -9.95 -0.15
C GLN A 99 -17.93 -9.51 1.20
N SER A 100 -18.60 -8.35 1.28
CA SER A 100 -19.32 -7.95 2.48
C SER A 100 -20.50 -8.87 2.79
N ALA A 101 -20.90 -8.89 4.07
CA ALA A 101 -22.17 -9.46 4.48
C ALA A 101 -23.35 -8.52 4.16
N MET A 102 -23.07 -7.23 3.97
CA MET A 102 -24.07 -6.23 3.62
C MET A 102 -24.10 -5.99 2.09
N PRO A 103 -25.26 -5.65 1.52
CA PRO A 103 -25.34 -5.33 0.10
C PRO A 103 -24.66 -3.99 -0.21
N ILE A 104 -24.15 -3.86 -1.43
CA ILE A 104 -23.91 -2.56 -2.06
C ILE A 104 -25.26 -2.12 -2.62
N ARG A 105 -25.89 -1.13 -1.98
CA ARG A 105 -27.26 -0.67 -2.30
C ARG A 105 -27.33 0.10 -3.60
N ALA A 106 -26.26 0.82 -3.92
CA ALA A 106 -26.13 1.53 -5.19
C ALA A 106 -24.66 1.52 -5.61
N PHE A 107 -24.40 1.26 -6.89
CA PHE A 107 -23.08 1.24 -7.48
C PHE A 107 -23.16 1.95 -8.82
N TYR A 108 -22.43 3.05 -8.98
CA TYR A 108 -22.40 3.86 -10.20
C TYR A 108 -20.97 3.88 -10.71
N TYR A 109 -20.80 3.76 -12.03
CA TYR A 109 -19.47 3.76 -12.63
C TYR A 109 -19.48 4.29 -14.07
N TYR A 110 -18.32 4.78 -14.50
CA TYR A 110 -17.94 5.00 -15.90
C TYR A 110 -16.66 4.21 -16.17
N ILE A 111 -16.59 3.57 -17.34
CA ILE A 111 -15.37 2.97 -17.89
C ILE A 111 -15.23 3.54 -19.29
N ASP A 112 -14.46 4.62 -19.39
CA ASP A 112 -14.24 5.35 -20.64
C ASP A 112 -12.97 4.83 -21.31
N TYR A 113 -13.09 4.45 -22.57
CA TYR A 113 -11.99 3.86 -23.34
C TYR A 113 -12.02 4.29 -24.79
N GLU A 114 -10.84 4.29 -25.40
CA GLU A 114 -10.65 4.49 -26.82
C GLU A 114 -10.65 3.13 -27.53
N LYS A 115 -11.44 2.98 -28.61
CA LYS A 115 -11.35 1.82 -29.50
C LYS A 115 -10.22 2.02 -30.49
N HIS A 116 -9.40 1.00 -30.65
CA HIS A 116 -8.29 0.99 -31.61
C HIS A 116 -8.48 -0.16 -32.60
N LYS A 117 -8.04 0.01 -33.85
CA LYS A 117 -8.06 -1.09 -34.83
C LYS A 117 -7.08 -2.20 -34.43
N SER A 118 -5.94 -1.78 -33.90
CA SER A 118 -4.88 -2.62 -33.34
C SER A 118 -4.00 -1.74 -32.45
N LEU A 119 -3.25 -2.35 -31.54
CA LEU A 119 -2.23 -1.67 -30.74
C LEU A 119 -0.83 -2.17 -31.12
N PRO A 120 0.22 -1.41 -30.79
CA PRO A 120 1.59 -1.92 -30.88
C PRO A 120 1.74 -3.22 -30.06
N PRO A 121 2.38 -4.26 -30.62
CA PRO A 121 2.46 -5.58 -29.97
C PRO A 121 3.31 -5.59 -28.71
N ASP A 122 4.16 -4.58 -28.52
CA ASP A 122 5.10 -4.43 -27.41
C ASP A 122 4.56 -3.53 -26.28
N LEU A 123 3.35 -2.99 -26.41
CA LEU A 123 2.74 -2.15 -25.39
C LEU A 123 2.41 -2.99 -24.13
N GLY A 124 2.87 -2.54 -22.97
CA GLY A 124 2.62 -3.23 -21.70
C GLY A 124 1.14 -3.20 -21.28
N ARG A 125 0.77 -4.14 -20.40
CA ARG A 125 -0.53 -4.20 -19.72
C ARG A 125 -0.41 -3.64 -18.32
N PHE A 126 -1.46 -2.92 -17.90
CA PHE A 126 -1.53 -2.33 -16.57
C PHE A 126 -1.77 -3.41 -15.53
N HIS A 127 -1.04 -3.33 -14.43
CA HIS A 127 -1.19 -4.25 -13.32
C HIS A 127 -1.30 -3.49 -12.01
N ALA A 128 -2.02 -4.11 -11.07
CA ALA A 128 -2.02 -3.65 -9.69
C ALA A 128 -2.16 -4.83 -8.72
N PHE A 129 -1.29 -4.83 -7.71
CA PHE A 129 -1.20 -5.88 -6.71
C PHE A 129 -1.34 -5.29 -5.32
N TRP A 130 -2.26 -5.87 -4.56
CA TRP A 130 -2.48 -5.51 -3.16
C TRP A 130 -1.76 -6.51 -2.24
N ASN A 131 -0.95 -6.00 -1.32
CA ASN A 131 -0.35 -6.81 -0.27
C ASN A 131 -0.68 -6.23 1.12
N ARG A 132 -0.66 -7.09 2.13
CA ARG A 132 -0.78 -6.72 3.53
C ARG A 132 0.15 -7.58 4.37
N GLU A 133 0.67 -7.03 5.44
CA GLU A 133 1.40 -7.77 6.46
C GLU A 133 1.23 -7.07 7.81
N LEU A 134 1.06 -7.86 8.88
CA LEU A 134 1.38 -7.40 10.23
C LEU A 134 2.83 -7.84 10.45
N THR A 135 3.76 -6.91 10.36
CA THR A 135 5.19 -7.22 10.34
C THR A 135 5.65 -7.73 11.70
N GLU A 136 6.63 -8.63 11.69
CA GLU A 136 7.20 -9.18 12.94
C GLU A 136 8.40 -8.33 13.38
N PRO A 137 8.51 -7.96 14.66
CA PRO A 137 9.66 -7.21 15.14
C PRO A 137 10.90 -8.11 15.24
N LEU A 138 12.07 -7.51 15.41
CA LEU A 138 13.29 -8.25 15.71
C LEU A 138 13.18 -9.01 17.05
N PRO A 139 13.89 -10.15 17.23
CA PRO A 139 13.87 -10.92 18.47
C PRO A 139 14.30 -10.12 19.72
N GLU A 140 15.16 -9.12 19.55
CA GLU A 140 15.59 -8.18 20.60
C GLU A 140 14.55 -7.08 20.92
N GLY A 141 13.48 -6.98 20.15
CA GLY A 141 12.41 -5.99 20.31
C GLY A 141 12.47 -4.84 19.30
N GLU A 142 11.55 -3.89 19.47
CA GLU A 142 11.34 -2.74 18.58
C GLU A 142 12.37 -1.62 18.84
N ASN A 143 13.63 -1.88 18.48
CA ASN A 143 14.75 -0.98 18.77
C ASN A 143 14.94 0.13 17.72
N GLU A 144 13.88 0.89 17.45
CA GLU A 144 13.97 2.06 16.59
C GLU A 144 14.71 3.21 17.29
N TRP A 145 15.46 4.02 16.53
CA TRP A 145 16.31 5.12 17.04
C TRP A 145 17.29 4.76 18.16
N SER A 146 17.67 3.48 18.23
CA SER A 146 18.53 2.96 19.31
C SER A 146 17.98 3.27 20.73
N VAL A 147 16.65 3.30 20.89
CA VAL A 147 16.01 3.62 22.18
C VAL A 147 16.25 2.52 23.23
N LEU A 148 16.40 1.26 22.79
CA LEU A 148 16.59 0.10 23.67
C LEU A 148 18.05 -0.36 23.74
N ALA A 149 18.76 -0.34 22.61
CA ALA A 149 20.15 -0.78 22.46
C ALA A 149 20.79 -0.17 21.20
N GLU A 150 22.08 -0.44 20.95
CA GLU A 150 22.72 -0.11 19.66
C GLU A 150 22.04 -0.85 18.49
N GLN A 151 21.69 -0.13 17.43
CA GLN A 151 21.09 -0.70 16.22
C GLN A 151 22.10 -1.52 15.40
N LYS A 152 21.58 -2.49 14.65
CA LYS A 152 22.34 -3.33 13.72
C LYS A 152 21.90 -3.05 12.29
N PRO A 153 22.81 -3.12 11.31
CA PRO A 153 22.44 -2.92 9.91
C PRO A 153 21.70 -4.14 9.34
N ASN A 154 20.75 -3.87 8.45
CA ASN A 154 20.26 -4.86 7.49
C ASN A 154 21.32 -5.05 6.39
N THR A 155 21.75 -6.28 6.16
CA THR A 155 22.89 -6.57 5.26
C THR A 155 22.55 -7.56 4.15
N ASP A 156 21.28 -7.86 3.95
CA ASP A 156 20.80 -8.72 2.89
C ASP A 156 19.42 -8.34 2.33
N GLY A 157 18.72 -7.35 2.93
CA GLY A 157 17.34 -7.00 2.59
C GLY A 157 16.32 -8.04 3.07
N GLY A 158 16.76 -9.01 3.88
CA GLY A 158 15.92 -10.05 4.45
C GLY A 158 14.95 -9.48 5.47
N GLY A 159 13.71 -9.99 5.44
CA GLY A 159 12.64 -9.52 6.33
C GLY A 159 11.93 -8.25 5.88
N ASN A 160 12.39 -7.58 4.81
CA ASN A 160 11.70 -6.41 4.30
C ASN A 160 10.26 -6.75 3.89
N TYR A 161 9.36 -5.79 4.08
CA TYR A 161 8.00 -5.88 3.58
C TYR A 161 7.98 -5.94 2.05
N LEU A 162 7.24 -6.89 1.50
CA LEU A 162 7.09 -7.05 0.05
C LEU A 162 6.05 -6.08 -0.53
N ILE A 163 6.50 -5.15 -1.38
CA ILE A 163 5.60 -4.29 -2.17
C ILE A 163 5.17 -5.01 -3.45
N ALA A 164 6.13 -5.57 -4.20
CA ALA A 164 5.85 -6.32 -5.43
C ALA A 164 6.99 -7.31 -5.79
N ASP A 165 6.63 -8.46 -6.34
CA ASP A 165 7.53 -9.47 -6.91
C ASP A 165 7.07 -9.79 -8.33
N ILE A 166 7.77 -9.18 -9.29
CA ILE A 166 7.37 -9.10 -10.69
C ILE A 166 8.35 -9.89 -11.54
N VAL A 167 7.83 -10.69 -12.47
CA VAL A 167 8.61 -11.40 -13.49
C VAL A 167 8.10 -10.99 -14.87
N GLY A 168 9.02 -10.60 -15.74
CA GLY A 168 8.75 -10.11 -17.08
C GLY A 168 9.58 -8.88 -17.43
N GLU A 169 9.18 -8.20 -18.50
CA GLU A 169 9.76 -6.93 -18.92
C GLU A 169 8.73 -5.82 -18.73
N GLY A 170 9.09 -4.74 -18.05
CA GLY A 170 8.14 -3.73 -17.67
C GLY A 170 8.72 -2.52 -16.95
N GLN A 171 7.83 -1.79 -16.31
CA GLN A 171 8.14 -0.58 -15.56
C GLN A 171 7.18 -0.39 -14.39
N PHE A 172 7.72 -0.19 -13.19
CA PHE A 172 6.96 0.13 -11.99
C PHE A 172 6.66 1.63 -11.96
N VAL A 173 5.39 1.98 -11.72
CA VAL A 173 4.88 3.35 -11.89
C VAL A 173 4.24 3.94 -10.66
N GLY A 174 4.09 3.19 -9.56
CA GLY A 174 3.69 3.80 -8.31
C GLY A 174 3.29 2.83 -7.22
N VAL A 175 3.07 3.41 -6.04
CA VAL A 175 2.60 2.71 -4.85
C VAL A 175 1.71 3.63 -4.02
N ASN A 176 0.60 3.06 -3.54
CA ASN A 176 -0.09 3.56 -2.36
C ASN A 176 0.40 2.73 -1.16
N TYR A 177 0.82 3.41 -0.09
CA TYR A 177 1.35 2.81 1.13
C TYR A 177 0.52 3.26 2.32
N TYR A 178 0.01 2.28 3.07
CA TYR A 178 -0.84 2.48 4.23
C TYR A 178 -0.18 1.81 5.43
N VAL A 179 0.18 2.59 6.43
CA VAL A 179 0.71 2.09 7.70
C VAL A 179 -0.30 2.35 8.81
N ASP A 180 -0.63 1.36 9.62
CA ASP A 180 -1.27 1.55 10.94
C ASP A 180 -0.21 1.21 12.00
N ASN A 181 0.35 2.25 12.62
CA ASN A 181 1.43 2.15 13.56
C ASN A 181 0.88 1.99 15.00
N PRO A 182 1.17 0.89 15.71
CA PRO A 182 0.69 0.67 17.07
C PRO A 182 1.52 1.42 18.13
N SER A 183 2.60 2.12 17.76
CA SER A 183 3.50 2.83 18.68
C SER A 183 3.55 4.34 18.38
N PRO A 184 3.83 5.23 19.36
CA PRO A 184 4.05 6.65 19.09
C PRO A 184 5.40 6.95 18.44
N ILE A 185 6.32 5.98 18.34
CA ILE A 185 7.63 6.16 17.68
C ILE A 185 7.45 6.32 16.17
N TRP A 186 8.41 6.97 15.52
CA TRP A 186 8.42 7.13 14.06
C TRP A 186 8.47 5.75 13.39
N TYR A 187 7.58 5.53 12.42
CA TYR A 187 7.47 4.23 11.73
C TYR A 187 8.42 4.09 10.54
N GLY A 188 9.03 5.19 10.10
CA GLY A 188 9.46 5.35 8.72
C GLY A 188 10.96 5.47 8.52
N GLU A 189 11.81 5.03 9.45
CA GLU A 189 13.26 4.96 9.18
C GLU A 189 13.63 3.88 8.13
N GLY A 190 12.67 3.03 7.76
CA GLY A 190 12.93 1.91 6.87
C GLY A 190 13.23 2.31 5.43
N ASP A 191 14.29 1.73 4.87
CA ASP A 191 14.77 2.01 3.51
C ASP A 191 13.96 1.27 2.44
N ASP A 192 13.67 1.93 1.31
CA ASP A 192 13.18 1.26 0.10
C ASP A 192 14.33 0.53 -0.62
N MET A 193 14.07 -0.68 -1.09
CA MET A 193 15.06 -1.52 -1.77
C MET A 193 14.43 -2.16 -3.00
N PHE A 194 14.93 -1.83 -4.19
CA PHE A 194 14.47 -2.39 -5.46
C PHE A 194 15.57 -3.24 -6.11
N PHE A 195 15.37 -4.55 -6.17
CA PHE A 195 16.29 -5.48 -6.83
C PHE A 195 15.83 -5.71 -8.27
N ILE A 196 16.55 -5.10 -9.21
CA ILE A 196 16.23 -5.16 -10.64
C ILE A 196 16.92 -6.40 -11.25
N ASP A 197 16.19 -7.17 -12.04
CA ASP A 197 16.70 -8.27 -12.86
C ASP A 197 17.58 -9.30 -12.13
N GLY A 198 17.29 -9.53 -10.84
CA GLY A 198 18.00 -10.49 -10.00
C GLY A 198 19.29 -9.97 -9.37
N GLU A 199 19.42 -8.65 -9.25
CA GLU A 199 20.47 -8.01 -8.45
C GLU A 199 20.61 -8.64 -7.07
N LYS A 200 21.84 -8.70 -6.59
CA LYS A 200 22.17 -9.13 -5.22
C LYS A 200 22.32 -7.91 -4.33
N TRP A 201 22.24 -8.12 -3.02
CA TRP A 201 22.55 -7.08 -2.05
C TRP A 201 23.98 -6.52 -2.22
N PRO A 202 24.18 -5.19 -2.14
CA PRO A 202 23.15 -4.15 -2.12
C PRO A 202 22.57 -3.89 -3.53
N PRO A 203 21.23 -3.65 -3.65
CA PRO A 203 20.62 -3.32 -4.93
C PRO A 203 21.12 -1.97 -5.43
N SER A 204 20.97 -1.73 -6.73
CA SER A 204 21.33 -0.46 -7.35
C SER A 204 20.46 0.71 -6.88
N LEU A 205 19.23 0.42 -6.45
CA LEU A 205 18.29 1.37 -5.87
C LEU A 205 18.04 1.01 -4.40
N HIS A 206 18.67 1.78 -3.52
CA HIS A 206 18.60 1.65 -2.07
C HIS A 206 18.37 3.03 -1.45
N GLY A 207 17.29 3.17 -0.69
CA GLY A 207 16.80 4.40 -0.09
C GLY A 207 17.53 4.83 1.18
N THR A 208 16.86 5.73 1.91
CA THR A 208 17.36 6.31 3.18
C THR A 208 16.31 6.46 4.27
N GLY A 209 15.06 6.10 3.97
CA GLY A 209 13.91 6.25 4.85
C GLY A 209 12.61 6.25 4.07
N THR A 210 11.51 5.94 4.75
CA THR A 210 10.18 5.88 4.15
C THR A 210 9.68 7.25 3.74
N GLU A 211 9.83 8.28 4.58
CA GLU A 211 9.44 9.64 4.19
C GLU A 211 10.29 10.17 3.04
N ASP A 212 11.58 9.81 3.03
CA ASP A 212 12.52 10.19 1.99
C ASP A 212 12.11 9.55 0.65
N PHE A 213 11.74 8.26 0.70
CA PHE A 213 11.12 7.56 -0.43
C PHE A 213 9.84 8.25 -0.90
N PHE A 214 9.02 8.79 -0.01
CA PHE A 214 7.83 9.56 -0.36
C PHE A 214 8.11 11.05 -0.66
N SER A 215 9.38 11.41 -0.91
CA SER A 215 9.82 12.77 -1.29
C SER A 215 9.53 13.83 -0.22
N CYS A 216 9.53 13.42 1.04
CA CYS A 216 9.45 14.27 2.22
C CYS A 216 10.72 14.10 3.07
N SER A 217 10.69 14.55 4.32
CA SER A 217 11.85 14.50 5.22
C SER A 217 11.44 14.77 6.67
N TRP A 218 12.26 14.35 7.63
CA TRP A 218 12.14 14.69 9.05
C TRP A 218 10.84 14.19 9.70
N SER A 219 10.48 12.93 9.47
CA SER A 219 9.37 12.24 10.13
C SER A 219 8.04 13.04 10.10
N PRO A 220 7.53 13.42 8.92
CA PRO A 220 6.41 14.36 8.82
C PRO A 220 5.09 13.76 9.33
N VAL A 221 4.19 14.63 9.80
CA VAL A 221 2.80 14.31 10.15
C VAL A 221 1.85 15.40 9.62
N GLU A 222 2.08 15.79 8.38
CA GLU A 222 1.36 16.88 7.71
C GLU A 222 0.65 16.36 6.47
N ASN A 223 -0.63 16.71 6.31
CA ASN A 223 -1.33 16.43 5.05
C ASN A 223 -0.71 17.27 3.93
N TYR A 224 -0.22 16.62 2.89
CA TYR A 224 0.38 17.26 1.73
C TYR A 224 0.09 16.43 0.48
N GLN A 225 -0.53 17.03 -0.54
CA GLN A 225 -0.95 16.30 -1.74
C GLN A 225 -0.36 16.95 -3.00
N HIS A 226 0.67 16.33 -3.57
CA HIS A 226 1.26 16.71 -4.85
C HIS A 226 0.79 15.72 -5.95
N PRO A 227 0.71 16.12 -7.24
CA PRO A 227 0.27 15.22 -8.30
C PRO A 227 1.02 13.88 -8.38
N PHE A 228 2.27 13.82 -7.93
CA PHE A 228 3.09 12.61 -7.98
C PHE A 228 3.34 11.94 -6.63
N TYR A 229 3.20 12.63 -5.50
CA TYR A 229 3.51 12.06 -4.19
C TYR A 229 2.80 12.80 -3.07
N GLY A 230 2.78 12.24 -1.87
CA GLY A 230 2.34 12.96 -0.68
C GLY A 230 1.72 12.08 0.40
N TYR A 231 1.10 12.77 1.35
CA TYR A 231 0.42 12.25 2.52
C TYR A 231 -1.05 12.66 2.44
N ALA A 232 -1.93 11.74 2.03
CA ALA A 232 -3.36 12.04 1.87
C ALA A 232 -4.15 11.86 3.17
N ARG A 233 -3.58 11.13 4.14
CA ARG A 233 -4.07 10.96 5.50
C ARG A 233 -2.90 10.78 6.44
N VAL A 234 -2.85 11.51 7.55
CA VAL A 234 -1.80 11.41 8.58
C VAL A 234 -2.37 11.01 9.94
N SER A 235 -1.54 10.40 10.79
CA SER A 235 -1.89 10.05 12.16
C SER A 235 -2.37 11.27 12.95
N GLU A 236 -3.43 11.12 13.74
CA GLU A 236 -3.93 12.16 14.66
C GLU A 236 -3.55 11.86 16.12
N GLY A 237 -2.76 10.80 16.35
CA GLY A 237 -2.32 10.35 17.66
C GLY A 237 -1.12 11.13 18.21
N THR A 238 -0.65 10.72 19.39
CA THR A 238 0.63 11.21 19.93
C THR A 238 1.78 10.65 19.11
N GLY A 239 2.71 11.51 18.69
CA GLY A 239 3.79 11.11 17.78
C GLY A 239 3.19 10.63 16.46
N TRP A 240 3.55 9.42 16.05
CA TRP A 240 3.07 8.79 14.80
C TRP A 240 2.14 7.60 15.04
N LEU A 241 1.46 7.58 16.20
CA LEU A 241 0.51 6.53 16.55
C LEU A 241 -0.73 6.57 15.65
N GLY A 242 -1.04 5.42 15.03
CA GLY A 242 -2.20 5.22 14.17
C GLY A 242 -1.84 5.27 12.67
N ARG A 243 -2.81 5.68 11.86
CA ARG A 243 -2.79 5.43 10.42
C ARG A 243 -2.13 6.53 9.61
N THR A 244 -1.35 6.20 8.59
CA THR A 244 -0.81 7.17 7.63
C THR A 244 -0.86 6.59 6.22
N HIS A 245 -1.37 7.37 5.27
CA HIS A 245 -1.42 7.02 3.84
C HIS A 245 -0.44 7.91 3.09
N CYS A 246 0.63 7.29 2.61
CA CYS A 246 1.62 7.87 1.72
C CYS A 246 1.41 7.34 0.30
N TYR A 247 1.75 8.13 -0.71
CA TYR A 247 1.74 7.67 -2.10
C TYR A 247 2.90 8.26 -2.89
N ARG A 248 3.36 7.53 -3.91
CA ARG A 248 4.31 8.01 -4.92
C ARG A 248 4.04 7.35 -6.26
N PHE A 249 4.04 8.16 -7.32
CA PHE A 249 3.88 7.74 -8.71
C PHE A 249 5.07 8.20 -9.54
N PHE A 250 5.64 7.29 -10.32
CA PHE A 250 6.91 7.42 -11.02
C PHE A 250 6.73 7.66 -12.53
N PHE A 251 5.84 8.57 -12.94
CA PHE A 251 5.55 8.76 -14.38
C PHE A 251 6.73 9.28 -15.20
N GLU A 252 7.45 10.27 -14.66
CA GLU A 252 8.60 10.88 -15.34
C GLU A 252 9.89 10.05 -15.20
N SER A 253 9.92 9.11 -14.26
CA SER A 253 11.11 8.33 -13.90
C SER A 253 10.74 6.93 -13.40
N PRO A 254 10.09 6.09 -14.23
CA PRO A 254 9.64 4.78 -13.80
C PRO A 254 10.81 3.83 -13.56
N ILE A 255 10.64 2.89 -12.64
CA ILE A 255 11.67 1.87 -12.35
C ILE A 255 11.50 0.74 -13.36
N THR A 256 12.38 0.70 -14.35
CA THR A 256 12.30 -0.26 -15.47
C THR A 256 13.05 -1.55 -15.18
N PHE A 257 12.55 -2.67 -15.69
CA PHE A 257 13.16 -4.01 -15.56
C PHE A 257 12.98 -4.82 -16.83
N LYS A 258 13.92 -5.74 -17.13
CA LYS A 258 13.90 -6.59 -18.33
C LYS A 258 13.54 -8.06 -18.05
N LYS A 259 13.72 -8.51 -16.82
CA LYS A 259 13.50 -9.88 -16.37
C LYS A 259 12.64 -9.94 -15.11
N SER A 260 12.90 -9.07 -14.15
CA SER A 260 12.18 -9.09 -12.87
C SER A 260 12.37 -7.81 -12.08
N LEU A 261 11.44 -7.52 -11.18
CA LEU A 261 11.58 -6.51 -10.15
C LEU A 261 11.11 -7.07 -8.81
N LEU A 262 11.98 -7.02 -7.80
CA LEU A 262 11.59 -7.23 -6.42
C LEU A 262 11.64 -5.87 -5.70
N ALA A 263 10.47 -5.32 -5.41
CA ALA A 263 10.31 -4.05 -4.71
C ALA A 263 9.96 -4.33 -3.24
N THR A 264 10.79 -3.84 -2.33
CA THR A 264 10.64 -4.05 -0.89
C THR A 264 10.91 -2.77 -0.12
N ILE A 265 10.47 -2.70 1.13
CA ILE A 265 10.78 -1.61 2.04
C ILE A 265 10.93 -2.16 3.45
N GLU A 266 11.86 -1.64 4.23
CA GLU A 266 11.96 -2.04 5.63
C GLU A 266 10.76 -1.52 6.45
N HIS A 267 10.43 -2.20 7.54
CA HIS A 267 9.40 -1.77 8.49
C HIS A 267 10.03 -1.24 9.78
N GLY A 268 10.51 0.00 9.71
CA GLY A 268 11.48 0.56 10.65
C GLY A 268 12.90 0.10 10.35
N HIS A 269 13.90 0.79 10.89
CA HIS A 269 15.31 0.50 10.60
C HIS A 269 15.63 -0.97 10.88
N ASN A 270 16.21 -1.67 9.90
CA ASN A 270 16.52 -3.10 10.00
C ASN A 270 15.30 -3.95 10.41
N ASN A 271 14.11 -3.59 9.89
CA ASN A 271 12.88 -4.34 10.10
C ASN A 271 12.49 -4.48 11.60
N CYS A 272 12.79 -3.46 12.41
CA CYS A 272 12.61 -3.60 13.86
C CYS A 272 11.18 -3.45 14.36
N LEU A 273 10.27 -2.82 13.60
CA LEU A 273 8.93 -2.46 14.08
C LEU A 273 7.85 -3.46 13.69
N THR A 274 6.88 -3.65 14.59
CA THR A 274 5.58 -4.25 14.26
C THR A 274 4.68 -3.18 13.66
N LEU A 275 4.33 -3.29 12.39
CA LEU A 275 3.45 -2.38 11.67
C LEU A 275 2.38 -3.18 10.94
N ASP A 276 1.12 -2.71 10.94
CA ASP A 276 0.12 -3.22 9.99
C ASP A 276 0.27 -2.46 8.67
N LEU A 277 1.02 -3.05 7.74
CA LEU A 277 1.34 -2.47 6.45
C LEU A 277 0.44 -3.01 5.36
N VAL A 278 -0.05 -2.11 4.51
CA VAL A 278 -0.80 -2.44 3.31
C VAL A 278 -0.25 -1.61 2.16
N THR A 279 -0.07 -2.24 0.99
CA THR A 279 0.32 -1.52 -0.22
C THR A 279 -0.55 -1.92 -1.40
N VAL A 280 -0.68 -0.99 -2.35
CA VAL A 280 -1.05 -1.31 -3.72
C VAL A 280 0.07 -0.84 -4.63
N ALA A 281 0.75 -1.79 -5.26
CA ALA A 281 1.74 -1.54 -6.29
C ALA A 281 1.07 -1.39 -7.66
N TYR A 282 1.58 -0.49 -8.50
CA TYR A 282 1.10 -0.26 -9.87
C TYR A 282 2.25 -0.34 -10.86
N TRP A 283 2.10 -1.09 -11.95
CA TRP A 283 3.12 -1.23 -12.98
C TRP A 283 2.54 -1.54 -14.36
N TYR A 284 3.40 -1.49 -15.36
CA TYR A 284 3.12 -2.03 -16.69
C TYR A 284 4.13 -3.12 -17.02
N GLN A 285 3.69 -4.23 -17.63
CA GLN A 285 4.61 -5.24 -18.16
C GLN A 285 4.09 -5.89 -19.43
N LYS A 286 4.97 -6.57 -20.14
CA LYS A 286 4.58 -7.50 -21.21
C LYS A 286 4.01 -8.78 -20.60
N GLU A 287 3.04 -9.36 -21.31
CA GLU A 287 2.44 -10.63 -20.93
C GLU A 287 3.25 -11.83 -21.46
N PRO A 288 3.18 -13.00 -20.78
CA PRO A 288 2.38 -13.28 -19.58
C PRO A 288 3.01 -12.77 -18.28
N HIS A 289 2.17 -12.48 -17.28
CA HIS A 289 2.60 -12.14 -15.93
C HIS A 289 2.69 -13.33 -14.98
N LYS A 290 3.45 -13.16 -13.90
CA LYS A 290 3.46 -14.08 -12.75
C LYS A 290 2.10 -13.99 -12.05
N SER A 291 1.46 -15.15 -11.80
CA SER A 291 0.22 -15.19 -11.03
C SER A 291 0.41 -14.56 -9.65
N PHE A 292 -0.56 -13.75 -9.22
CA PHE A 292 -0.51 -13.15 -7.90
C PHE A 292 -0.69 -14.23 -6.82
N PRO A 293 -0.09 -14.03 -5.63
CA PRO A 293 -0.53 -14.74 -4.44
C PRO A 293 -2.04 -14.57 -4.27
N LYS A 294 -2.71 -15.62 -3.80
CA LYS A 294 -4.15 -15.57 -3.57
C LYS A 294 -4.47 -14.40 -2.63
N LEU A 295 -5.41 -13.54 -3.04
CA LEU A 295 -5.92 -12.49 -2.17
C LEU A 295 -6.37 -13.07 -0.83
N ARG A 296 -5.81 -12.53 0.27
CA ARG A 296 -6.14 -12.92 1.65
C ARG A 296 -7.65 -12.90 1.85
N PRO A 297 -8.26 -13.84 2.60
CA PRO A 297 -9.69 -13.83 2.86
C PRO A 297 -10.12 -12.55 3.60
N LYS A 298 -11.40 -12.18 3.52
CA LYS A 298 -11.93 -10.93 4.07
C LYS A 298 -11.53 -10.72 5.54
N GLU A 299 -11.58 -11.77 6.33
CA GLU A 299 -11.31 -11.76 7.77
C GLU A 299 -9.88 -11.30 8.06
N GLU A 300 -8.94 -11.63 7.18
CA GLU A 300 -7.53 -11.24 7.24
C GLU A 300 -7.23 -9.89 6.57
N ARG A 301 -8.25 -9.17 6.11
CA ARG A 301 -8.13 -7.81 5.56
C ARG A 301 -8.78 -6.74 6.43
N GLN A 302 -9.27 -7.12 7.62
CA GLN A 302 -9.86 -6.19 8.58
C GLN A 302 -8.78 -5.44 9.36
N ASN A 303 -9.08 -4.20 9.73
CA ASN A 303 -8.13 -3.33 10.43
C ASN A 303 -7.83 -3.85 11.84
N MET A 304 -6.62 -3.57 12.31
CA MET A 304 -6.28 -3.76 13.72
C MET A 304 -7.08 -2.80 14.61
N PRO A 305 -7.40 -3.18 15.87
CA PRO A 305 -7.98 -2.26 16.84
C PRO A 305 -7.04 -1.08 17.09
N ALA A 306 -7.60 0.14 17.17
CA ALA A 306 -6.81 1.32 17.47
C ALA A 306 -6.26 1.23 18.90
N ILE A 307 -4.96 1.52 19.05
CA ILE A 307 -4.31 1.68 20.36
C ILE A 307 -4.82 2.97 21.00
N GLY A 308 -5.33 2.86 22.22
CA GLY A 308 -5.90 3.99 22.95
C GLY A 308 -5.22 4.29 24.30
N PRO A 309 -5.73 5.29 25.04
CA PRO A 309 -5.19 5.68 26.34
C PRO A 309 -5.12 4.53 27.37
N VAL A 310 -6.04 3.56 27.30
CA VAL A 310 -6.08 2.41 28.21
C VAL A 310 -4.91 1.45 27.95
N ASP A 311 -4.60 1.18 26.69
CA ASP A 311 -3.50 0.29 26.30
C ASP A 311 -2.16 0.92 26.68
N ILE A 312 -1.98 2.21 26.35
CA ILE A 312 -0.81 3.01 26.74
C ILE A 312 -0.64 3.02 28.27
N HIS A 313 -1.73 3.14 29.03
CA HIS A 313 -1.67 3.11 30.49
C HIS A 313 -1.21 1.74 31.04
N ARG A 314 -1.59 0.64 30.40
CA ARG A 314 -1.10 -0.71 30.75
C ARG A 314 0.40 -0.85 30.46
N TRP A 315 0.88 -0.33 29.34
CA TRP A 315 2.32 -0.32 29.02
C TRP A 315 3.11 0.48 30.04
N ARG A 316 2.60 1.66 30.42
CA ARG A 316 3.18 2.48 31.48
C ARG A 316 3.25 1.72 32.80
N ASP A 317 2.21 1.00 33.20
CA ASP A 317 2.24 0.21 34.44
C ASP A 317 3.27 -0.93 34.39
N ALA A 318 3.38 -1.63 33.26
CA ALA A 318 4.40 -2.66 33.05
C ALA A 318 5.82 -2.07 33.19
N TRP A 319 6.10 -0.96 32.51
CA TRP A 319 7.37 -0.23 32.64
C TRP A 319 7.63 0.24 34.09
N ARG A 320 6.61 0.78 34.78
CA ARG A 320 6.76 1.21 36.19
C ARG A 320 7.12 0.06 37.11
N ARG A 321 6.55 -1.13 36.90
CA ARG A 321 6.90 -2.34 37.67
C ARG A 321 8.33 -2.77 37.39
N GLU A 322 8.76 -2.74 36.13
CA GLU A 322 10.13 -3.07 35.74
C GLU A 322 11.16 -2.13 36.39
N MET A 323 10.82 -0.85 36.53
CA MET A 323 11.65 0.18 37.18
C MET A 323 11.59 0.15 38.72
N GLY A 324 10.90 -0.85 39.32
CA GLY A 324 10.81 -0.99 40.78
C GLY A 324 9.72 -0.17 41.46
N GLY A 325 8.86 0.52 40.70
CA GLY A 325 7.71 1.27 41.20
C GLY A 325 8.05 2.61 41.87
N GLY A 326 7.14 3.11 42.72
CA GLY A 326 7.32 4.38 43.44
C GLY A 326 6.94 5.62 42.63
N LYS A 327 7.62 6.74 42.93
CA LYS A 327 7.40 8.06 42.31
C LYS A 327 8.16 8.15 40.98
N LEU A 328 7.63 7.49 39.97
CA LEU A 328 8.17 7.52 38.61
C LEU A 328 7.36 8.47 37.72
N TRP A 329 8.04 9.39 37.03
CA TRP A 329 7.47 10.31 36.08
C TRP A 329 7.17 9.63 34.74
N GLY A 330 8.11 8.88 34.18
CA GLY A 330 7.99 8.20 32.88
C GLY A 330 9.14 8.45 31.91
N ASN A 331 10.24 9.05 32.36
CA ASN A 331 11.44 9.34 31.54
C ASN A 331 12.74 8.85 32.21
N GLU A 332 12.61 8.07 33.28
CA GLU A 332 13.73 7.49 34.00
C GLU A 332 14.49 6.50 33.11
N LYS A 333 15.81 6.58 33.11
CA LYS A 333 16.70 5.64 32.43
C LYS A 333 17.16 4.58 33.43
N LYS A 334 17.24 3.31 33.00
CA LYS A 334 17.96 2.29 33.77
C LYS A 334 19.42 2.73 33.86
N GLU A 335 19.97 2.86 35.06
CA GLU A 335 21.42 3.01 35.19
C GLU A 335 22.07 1.75 34.62
N GLU A 336 22.80 1.90 33.52
CA GLU A 336 23.66 0.83 33.03
C GLU A 336 24.64 0.49 34.15
N LYS A 337 24.51 -0.72 34.71
CA LYS A 337 25.52 -1.24 35.63
C LYS A 337 26.82 -1.36 34.83
N LYS A 338 27.71 -0.39 35.04
CA LYS A 338 29.08 -0.39 34.51
C LYS A 338 29.82 -1.67 34.84
#